data_AF-A0A5K8AHC4-F1
#
_entry.id   AF-A0A5K8AHC4-F1
#
_cell.length_a   1.000
_cell.length_b   1.000
_cell.length_c   1.000
_cell.angle_alpha   90.00
_cell.angle_beta   90.00
_cell.angle_gamma   90.00
#
_symmetry.space_group_name_H-M   'P 1'
#
loop_
_entity.id
_entity.type
_entity.pdbx_description
1 polymer ?
#
loop_
_entity_poly.entity_id
_entity_poly.type
_entity_poly.pdbx_seq_one_letter_code
_entity_poly.pdbx_strand_id
1 'polypeptide(L)'
;MSSITESNYLDDFLKWESDKNYSREKVTIASGNSISCGEVLGIVTASGKYAAFDQDGADGTETAAGIAIADYDASEADVEGVAIVRDAIVIEDNLTFPSDIETAEQATAMASLKTAGIIAAEEG
;
A
#
# COMPACT_ATOMS: atom_id res chain seq x y z
N MET A 1 12.78 -21.88 14.31
CA MET A 1 12.55 -20.61 15.01
C MET A 1 11.19 -20.14 14.56
N SER A 2 10.19 -20.12 15.45
CA SER A 2 8.92 -19.47 15.12
C SER A 2 9.18 -17.97 15.20
N SER A 3 9.35 -17.31 14.05
CA SER A 3 9.24 -15.86 13.98
C SER A 3 7.79 -15.52 14.31
N ILE A 4 7.57 -14.85 15.44
CA ILE A 4 6.32 -14.12 15.62
C ILE A 4 6.49 -12.91 14.71
N THR A 5 5.95 -12.98 13.50
CA THR A 5 5.77 -11.81 12.66
C THR A 5 4.64 -11.02 13.32
N GLU A 6 4.98 -9.96 14.05
CA GLU A 6 3.98 -8.99 14.46
C GLU A 6 3.50 -8.26 13.21
N SER A 7 2.18 -8.21 13.00
CA SER A 7 1.61 -7.38 11.93
C SER A 7 1.92 -5.91 12.21
N ASN A 8 2.32 -5.16 11.20
CA ASN A 8 2.52 -3.72 11.33
C ASN A 8 1.21 -3.06 11.76
N TYR A 9 1.28 -2.17 12.75
CA TYR A 9 0.16 -1.34 13.15
C TYR A 9 0.16 -0.05 12.32
N LEU A 10 -1.01 0.60 12.23
CA LEU A 10 -1.14 1.85 11.49
C LEU A 10 -0.16 2.93 11.99
N ASP A 11 0.07 2.99 13.30
CA ASP A 11 0.96 3.97 13.93
C ASP A 11 2.44 3.72 13.63
N ASP A 12 2.81 2.53 13.14
CA ASP A 12 4.20 2.20 12.80
C ASP A 12 4.62 2.90 11.51
N PHE A 13 3.73 3.04 10.53
CA PHE A 13 4.07 3.67 9.26
C PHE A 13 3.38 5.02 9.04
N LEU A 14 2.24 5.31 9.66
CA LEU A 14 1.51 6.56 9.45
C LEU A 14 1.97 7.65 10.42
N LYS A 15 2.73 8.63 9.91
CA LYS A 15 3.22 9.77 10.71
C LYS A 15 2.22 10.91 10.77
N TRP A 16 1.50 11.14 9.68
CA TRP A 16 0.48 12.17 9.58
C TRP A 16 -0.52 11.87 8.46
N GLU A 17 -1.77 12.23 8.67
CA GLU A 17 -2.80 12.25 7.62
C GLU A 17 -3.66 13.51 7.73
N SER A 18 -4.30 13.86 6.63
CA SER A 18 -5.18 15.03 6.55
C SER A 18 -6.47 14.82 7.36
N ASP A 19 -6.98 15.91 7.94
CA ASP A 19 -8.16 15.91 8.81
C ASP A 19 -9.38 15.28 8.14
N LYS A 20 -10.26 14.68 8.96
CA LYS A 20 -11.55 14.08 8.55
C LYS A 20 -11.44 12.89 7.59
N ASN A 21 -10.37 12.10 7.69
CA ASN A 21 -10.14 10.92 6.85
C ASN A 21 -10.05 11.23 5.35
N TYR A 22 -9.68 12.46 4.97
CA TYR A 22 -9.58 12.85 3.56
C TYR A 22 -8.53 12.01 2.80
N SER A 23 -7.47 11.63 3.51
CA SER A 23 -6.39 10.77 3.01
C SER A 23 -6.83 9.34 2.73
N ARG A 24 -7.93 8.90 3.36
CA ARG A 24 -8.43 7.52 3.30
C ARG A 24 -9.55 7.39 2.28
N GLU A 25 -9.51 6.31 1.51
CA GLU A 25 -10.56 5.99 0.54
C GLU A 25 -11.03 4.56 0.71
N LYS A 26 -12.34 4.35 0.49
CA LYS A 26 -12.88 3.00 0.37
C LYS A 26 -12.46 2.41 -0.96
N VAL A 27 -11.78 1.29 -0.90
CA VAL A 27 -11.24 0.59 -2.07
C VAL A 27 -11.81 -0.81 -2.13
N THR A 28 -11.82 -1.40 -3.31
CA THR A 28 -12.12 -2.82 -3.49
C THR A 28 -10.82 -3.53 -3.79
N ILE A 29 -10.43 -4.47 -2.94
CA ILE A 29 -9.29 -5.35 -3.15
C ILE A 29 -9.74 -6.50 -4.06
N ALA A 30 -8.99 -6.74 -5.13
CA ALA A 30 -9.28 -7.80 -6.10
C ALA A 30 -9.06 -9.20 -5.50
N SER A 31 -9.94 -10.14 -5.87
CA SER A 31 -9.80 -11.54 -5.47
C SER A 31 -8.42 -12.14 -5.83
N GLY A 32 -7.88 -13.03 -5.00
CA GLY A 32 -6.56 -13.64 -5.16
C GLY A 32 -5.43 -12.90 -4.45
N ASN A 33 -5.74 -11.85 -3.68
CA ASN A 33 -4.77 -11.08 -2.91
C ASN A 33 -4.95 -11.30 -1.41
N SER A 34 -3.85 -11.34 -0.67
CA SER A 34 -3.84 -11.27 0.79
C SER A 34 -2.96 -10.08 1.17
N ILE A 35 -3.59 -8.99 1.61
CA ILE A 35 -2.93 -7.71 1.86
C ILE A 35 -2.70 -7.54 3.36
N SER A 36 -1.52 -7.10 3.73
CA SER A 36 -1.17 -6.76 5.11
C SER A 36 -1.28 -5.25 5.36
N CYS A 37 -1.47 -4.87 6.62
CA CYS A 37 -1.37 -3.47 7.04
C CYS A 37 0.02 -2.89 6.69
N GLY A 38 0.05 -1.71 6.07
CA GLY A 38 1.28 -1.06 5.60
C GLY A 38 1.78 -1.55 4.24
N GLU A 39 1.07 -2.47 3.59
CA GLU A 39 1.44 -2.95 2.25
C GLU A 39 1.09 -1.94 1.16
N VAL A 40 2.02 -1.76 0.22
CA VAL A 40 1.84 -0.88 -0.93
C VAL A 40 0.92 -1.55 -1.95
N LEU A 41 -0.07 -0.79 -2.40
CA LEU A 41 -1.09 -1.26 -3.33
C LEU A 41 -0.94 -0.61 -4.70
N GLY A 42 -1.17 -1.40 -5.75
CA GLY A 42 -1.39 -0.92 -7.11
C GLY A 42 -2.86 -0.94 -7.50
N ILE A 43 -3.21 -0.38 -8.66
CA ILE A 43 -4.57 -0.42 -9.22
C ILE A 43 -4.55 -1.20 -10.52
N VAL A 44 -5.37 -2.26 -10.58
CA VAL A 44 -5.62 -2.99 -11.83
C VAL A 44 -6.41 -2.09 -12.77
N THR A 45 -5.76 -1.57 -13.82
CA THR A 45 -6.31 -0.58 -14.76
C THR A 45 -7.61 -1.05 -15.41
N ALA A 46 -7.71 -2.35 -15.71
CA ALA A 46 -8.88 -2.93 -16.36
C ALA A 46 -10.14 -2.94 -15.47
N SER A 47 -9.99 -3.02 -14.15
CA SER A 47 -11.11 -3.16 -13.21
C SER A 47 -11.28 -1.97 -12.26
N GLY A 48 -10.24 -1.15 -12.09
CA GLY A 48 -10.19 -0.09 -11.08
C GLY A 48 -10.07 -0.61 -9.64
N LYS A 49 -9.85 -1.92 -9.45
CA LYS A 49 -9.66 -2.54 -8.13
C LYS A 49 -8.21 -2.45 -7.71
N TYR A 50 -8.00 -2.47 -6.40
CA TYR A 50 -6.68 -2.48 -5.81
C TYR A 50 -6.17 -3.91 -5.65
N ALA A 51 -4.88 -4.11 -5.79
CA ALA A 51 -4.18 -5.37 -5.56
C ALA A 51 -2.82 -5.06 -4.93
N ALA A 52 -2.10 -6.10 -4.49
CA ALA A 52 -0.71 -5.93 -4.06
C ALA A 52 0.08 -5.27 -5.20
N PHE A 53 0.95 -4.31 -4.85
CA PHE A 53 1.88 -3.73 -5.82
C PHE A 53 2.78 -4.83 -6.37
N ASP A 54 2.92 -4.90 -7.69
CA ASP A 54 3.76 -5.88 -8.39
C ASP A 54 4.62 -5.13 -9.41
N GLN A 55 5.92 -4.96 -9.13
CA GLN A 55 6.80 -4.21 -10.02
C GLN A 55 6.97 -4.85 -11.41
N ASP A 56 6.77 -6.16 -11.51
CA ASP A 56 6.84 -6.92 -12.76
C ASP A 56 5.47 -6.99 -13.47
N GLY A 57 4.45 -6.41 -12.84
CA GLY A 57 3.11 -6.27 -13.38
C GLY A 57 3.06 -5.51 -14.70
N ALA A 58 2.00 -5.76 -15.46
CA ALA A 58 1.69 -5.03 -16.70
C ALA A 58 0.18 -4.74 -16.82
N ASP A 59 -0.53 -4.78 -15.70
CA ASP A 59 -1.97 -4.59 -15.61
C ASP A 59 -2.36 -3.31 -14.84
N GLY A 60 -1.37 -2.52 -14.43
CA GLY A 60 -1.47 -1.31 -13.61
C GLY A 60 -1.00 -1.51 -12.17
N THR A 61 -0.81 -2.75 -11.71
CA THR A 61 -0.30 -3.04 -10.37
C THR A 61 1.17 -2.64 -10.18
N GLU A 62 1.90 -2.42 -11.27
CA GLU A 62 3.26 -1.90 -11.31
C GLU A 62 3.38 -0.43 -10.92
N THR A 63 2.26 0.26 -10.70
CA THR A 63 2.24 1.64 -10.22
C THR A 63 1.62 1.72 -8.84
N ALA A 64 2.42 2.12 -7.85
CA ALA A 64 1.95 2.32 -6.48
C ALA A 64 0.91 3.45 -6.41
N ALA A 65 -0.26 3.13 -5.87
CA ALA A 65 -1.44 3.99 -5.87
C ALA A 65 -2.05 4.18 -4.48
N GLY A 66 -1.57 3.47 -3.47
CA GLY A 66 -1.99 3.65 -2.08
C GLY A 66 -1.29 2.69 -1.13
N ILE A 67 -1.65 2.79 0.15
CA ILE A 67 -1.13 1.96 1.24
C ILE A 67 -2.30 1.41 2.05
N ALA A 68 -2.31 0.11 2.31
CA ALA A 68 -3.32 -0.53 3.14
C ALA A 68 -3.19 -0.11 4.62
N ILE A 69 -4.31 0.16 5.29
CA ILE A 69 -4.32 0.54 6.73
C ILE A 69 -4.74 -0.60 7.67
N ALA A 70 -5.05 -1.76 7.11
CA ALA A 70 -5.44 -2.96 7.82
C ALA A 70 -5.19 -4.18 6.93
N ASP A 71 -5.31 -5.37 7.52
CA ASP A 71 -5.21 -6.62 6.79
C ASP A 71 -6.51 -6.87 5.99
N TYR A 72 -6.37 -7.24 4.71
CA TYR A 72 -7.48 -7.60 3.83
C TYR A 72 -7.24 -8.97 3.20
N ASP A 73 -8.06 -9.95 3.57
CA ASP A 73 -8.06 -11.26 2.96
C ASP A 73 -9.06 -11.32 1.79
N ALA A 74 -8.57 -11.08 0.58
CA ALA A 74 -9.32 -11.23 -0.66
C ALA A 74 -8.98 -12.56 -1.38
N SER A 75 -8.55 -13.61 -0.66
CA SER A 75 -8.05 -14.84 -1.29
C SER A 75 -9.11 -15.55 -2.16
N GLU A 76 -10.39 -15.49 -1.77
CA GLU A 76 -11.48 -16.20 -2.47
C GLU A 76 -12.42 -15.28 -3.27
N ALA A 77 -12.52 -13.99 -2.90
CA ALA A 77 -13.43 -13.03 -3.51
C ALA A 77 -12.92 -11.60 -3.30
N ASP A 78 -13.47 -10.65 -4.07
CA ASP A 78 -13.20 -9.24 -3.84
C ASP A 78 -13.64 -8.81 -2.44
N VAL A 79 -12.85 -7.96 -1.78
CA VAL A 79 -13.15 -7.45 -0.43
C VAL A 79 -13.13 -5.93 -0.41
N GLU A 80 -14.08 -5.33 0.29
CA GLU A 80 -14.04 -3.89 0.57
C GLU A 80 -13.04 -3.59 1.68
N GLY A 81 -12.14 -2.64 1.41
CA GLY A 81 -11.13 -2.18 2.33
C GLY A 81 -11.04 -0.65 2.39
N VAL A 82 -10.05 -0.17 3.11
CA VAL A 82 -9.68 1.23 3.19
C VAL A 82 -8.18 1.34 2.94
N ALA A 83 -7.80 2.28 2.11
CA ALA A 83 -6.40 2.58 1.85
C ALA A 83 -6.13 4.07 2.02
N ILE A 84 -4.90 4.42 2.36
CA ILE A 84 -4.41 5.79 2.21
C ILE A 84 -4.03 5.96 0.75
N VAL A 85 -4.70 6.90 0.09
CA VAL A 85 -4.54 7.15 -1.35
C VAL A 85 -4.12 8.58 -1.67
N ARG A 86 -4.06 9.47 -0.65
CA ARG A 86 -3.67 10.87 -0.82
C ARG A 86 -3.23 11.55 0.48
N ASP A 87 -2.50 12.66 0.34
CA ASP A 87 -2.18 13.64 1.39
C ASP A 87 -1.84 13.02 2.76
N ALA A 88 -0.77 12.25 2.81
CA ALA A 88 -0.30 11.59 4.04
C ALA A 88 1.23 11.62 4.11
N ILE A 89 1.76 11.53 5.33
CA ILE A 89 3.18 11.35 5.58
C ILE A 89 3.39 9.96 6.18
N VAL A 90 4.22 9.16 5.54
CA VAL A 90 4.49 7.76 5.93
C VAL A 90 5.98 7.53 6.19
N ILE A 91 6.29 6.48 6.95
CA ILE A 91 7.66 6.00 7.17
C ILE A 91 7.91 4.87 6.17
N GLU A 92 8.78 5.12 5.18
CA GLU A 92 9.07 4.17 4.11
C GLU A 92 9.59 2.83 4.62
N ASP A 93 10.45 2.85 5.64
CA ASP A 93 11.06 1.66 6.23
C ASP A 93 10.05 0.68 6.88
N ASN A 94 8.86 1.18 7.23
CA ASN A 94 7.79 0.39 7.82
C ASN A 94 6.70 -0.01 6.80
N LEU A 95 6.89 0.33 5.51
CA LEU A 95 6.02 -0.13 4.43
C LEU A 95 6.43 -1.54 3.99
N THR A 96 5.44 -2.32 3.56
CA THR A 96 5.66 -3.65 2.99
C THR A 96 5.66 -3.57 1.47
N PHE A 97 6.76 -4.02 0.87
CA PHE A 97 6.94 -4.16 -0.58
C PHE A 97 7.14 -5.64 -0.96
N PRO A 98 7.02 -5.99 -2.25
CA PRO A 98 7.38 -7.31 -2.75
C PRO A 98 8.81 -7.71 -2.37
N SER A 99 9.01 -8.99 -2.05
CA SER A 99 10.29 -9.49 -1.54
C SER A 99 11.46 -9.42 -2.53
N ASP A 100 11.15 -9.27 -3.81
CA ASP A 100 12.08 -9.23 -4.94
C ASP A 100 12.31 -7.81 -5.48
N ILE A 101 11.71 -6.78 -4.86
CA ILE A 101 11.82 -5.39 -5.31
C ILE A 101 13.28 -4.89 -5.30
N GLU A 102 13.68 -4.23 -6.39
CA GLU A 102 14.97 -3.55 -6.48
C GLU A 102 14.88 -2.10 -5.98
N THR A 103 16.00 -1.54 -5.53
CA THR A 103 16.06 -0.15 -5.02
C THR A 103 15.54 0.88 -6.03
N ALA A 104 15.77 0.68 -7.33
CA ALA A 104 15.29 1.59 -8.37
C ALA A 104 13.76 1.51 -8.56
N GLU A 105 13.19 0.33 -8.36
CA GLU A 105 11.76 0.06 -8.49
C GLU A 105 11.02 0.60 -7.27
N GLN A 106 11.57 0.37 -6.06
CA GLN A 106 11.09 0.97 -4.82
C GLN A 106 11.08 2.51 -4.91
N ALA A 107 12.15 3.12 -5.41
CA ALA A 107 12.20 4.57 -5.62
C ALA A 107 11.12 5.06 -6.62
N THR A 108 10.80 4.25 -7.63
CA THR A 108 9.74 4.55 -8.60
C THR A 108 8.35 4.42 -7.99
N ALA A 109 8.13 3.41 -7.15
CA ALA A 109 6.91 3.26 -6.36
C ALA A 109 6.71 4.47 -5.43
N MET A 110 7.75 4.90 -4.71
CA MET A 110 7.70 6.09 -3.86
C MET A 110 7.48 7.38 -4.65
N ALA A 111 8.03 7.51 -5.86
CA ALA A 111 7.73 8.65 -6.72
C ALA A 111 6.25 8.69 -7.15
N SER A 112 5.64 7.52 -7.36
CA SER A 112 4.22 7.38 -7.69
C SER A 112 3.34 7.78 -6.51
N LEU A 113 3.64 7.27 -5.31
CA LEU A 113 2.95 7.66 -4.06
C LEU A 113 3.08 9.17 -3.79
N LYS A 114 4.28 9.74 -4.02
CA LYS A 114 4.51 11.19 -3.89
C LYS A 114 3.63 12.01 -4.83
N THR A 115 3.36 11.51 -6.03
CA THR A 115 2.46 12.16 -6.98
C THR A 115 1.01 12.15 -6.48
N ALA A 116 0.61 11.12 -5.72
CA ALA A 116 -0.67 11.05 -5.04
C ALA A 116 -0.75 11.93 -3.77
N GLY A 117 0.36 12.57 -3.36
CA GLY A 117 0.45 13.37 -2.14
C GLY A 117 0.83 12.56 -0.89
N ILE A 118 1.24 11.30 -1.06
CA ILE A 118 1.76 10.46 0.01
C ILE A 118 3.28 10.60 0.03
N ILE A 119 3.82 11.19 1.09
CA ILE A 119 5.24 11.59 1.17
C ILE A 119 5.94 10.74 2.22
N ALA A 120 7.09 10.17 1.87
CA ALA A 120 7.96 9.51 2.83
C ALA A 120 8.66 10.54 3.73
N ALA A 121 8.66 10.31 5.04
CA ALA A 121 9.50 11.00 6.01
C ALA A 121 10.55 10.03 6.56
N GLU A 122 11.77 10.53 6.71
CA GLU A 122 12.83 9.83 7.42
C GLU A 122 12.41 9.58 8.88
N GLU A 123 12.75 8.40 9.40
CA GLU A 123 12.72 8.11 10.84
C GLU A 123 13.78 9.00 11.49
N GLY A 124 13.39 9.86 12.43
CA GLY A 124 14.26 10.87 13.04
C GLY A 124 14.01 11.03 14.52
#